data_AF-A0A1Y0ISU7-F1
#
_entry.id   AF-A0A1Y0ISU7-F1
#
_cell.length_a   1.000
_cell.length_b   1.000
_cell.length_c   1.000
_cell.angle_alpha   90.00
_cell.angle_beta   90.00
_cell.angle_gamma   90.00
#
_symmetry.space_group_name_H-M   'P 1'
#
loop_
_entity.id
_entity.type
_entity.pdbx_description
1 polymer ?
#
loop_
_entity_poly.entity_id
_entity_poly.type
_entity_poly.pdbx_seq_one_letter_code
_entity_poly.pdbx_strand_id
1 'polypeptide(L)'
;MNKRANKIGIFAFLLLLVFGCLIYWYYVISDLRGQSELESQINHLVAIKDQTEILRIAQDSKTADFINQLPPDTKCEKTTDAQGKLEDGSYYYSTLLNNRPLSVYLEKTPSGSGILDIPKWKVIKVVLR
;
A
#
# COMPACT_ATOMS: atom_id res chain seq x y z
N MET A 1 12.78 42.83 -17.76
CA MET A 1 11.81 41.76 -17.40
C MET A 1 10.41 42.35 -17.25
N ASN A 2 9.46 41.87 -18.06
CA ASN A 2 8.12 42.45 -18.16
C ASN A 2 7.28 42.04 -16.94
N LYS A 3 6.93 42.97 -16.04
CA LYS A 3 6.25 42.67 -14.76
C LYS A 3 4.96 41.85 -14.91
N ARG A 4 4.28 41.94 -16.06
CA ARG A 4 3.09 41.12 -16.39
C ARG A 4 3.42 39.66 -16.67
N ALA A 5 4.52 39.38 -17.38
CA ALA A 5 4.97 38.01 -17.64
C ALA A 5 5.39 37.29 -16.36
N ASN A 6 6.05 37.99 -15.42
CA ASN A 6 6.38 37.43 -14.11
C ASN A 6 5.13 37.09 -13.28
N LYS A 7 4.07 37.90 -13.33
CA LYS A 7 2.81 37.61 -12.62
C LYS A 7 2.09 36.39 -13.18
N ILE A 8 2.08 36.23 -14.51
CA ILE A 8 1.50 35.04 -15.17
C ILE A 8 2.31 33.78 -14.82
N GLY A 9 3.65 33.86 -14.82
CA GLY A 9 4.50 32.74 -14.43
C GLY A 9 4.30 32.30 -12.98
N ILE A 10 4.18 33.25 -12.04
CA ILE A 10 3.88 32.97 -10.63
C ILE A 10 2.49 32.35 -10.48
N PHE A 11 1.49 32.88 -11.19
CA PHE A 11 0.13 32.34 -11.16
C PHE A 11 0.05 30.91 -11.71
N ALA A 12 0.73 30.63 -12.83
CA ALA A 12 0.81 29.28 -13.40
C ALA A 12 1.51 28.29 -12.44
N PHE A 13 2.60 28.72 -11.78
CA PHE A 13 3.30 27.91 -10.78
C PHE A 13 2.41 27.59 -9.56
N LEU A 14 1.67 28.59 -9.05
CA LEU A 14 0.73 28.38 -7.95
C LEU A 14 -0.39 27.42 -8.33
N LEU A 15 -0.93 27.54 -9.55
CA LEU A 15 -1.93 26.59 -10.07
C LEU A 15 -1.40 25.17 -10.12
N LEU A 16 -0.15 24.99 -10.57
CA LEU A 16 0.50 23.68 -10.66
C LEU A 16 0.71 23.07 -9.27
N LEU A 17 1.10 23.87 -8.28
CA LEU A 17 1.18 23.42 -6.88
C LEU A 17 -0.17 22.98 -6.33
N VAL A 18 -1.22 23.77 -6.53
CA VAL A 18 -2.58 23.42 -6.07
C VAL A 18 -3.05 22.13 -6.73
N PHE A 19 -2.84 21.98 -8.04
CA PHE A 19 -3.21 20.77 -8.78
C PHE A 19 -2.44 19.54 -8.28
N GLY A 20 -1.13 19.67 -8.03
CA GLY A 20 -0.30 18.61 -7.45
C GLY A 20 -0.79 18.19 -6.06
N CYS A 21 -1.16 19.15 -5.20
CA CYS A 21 -1.72 18.87 -3.88
C CYS A 21 -3.05 18.10 -3.97
N LEU A 22 -3.93 18.47 -4.91
CA LEU A 22 -5.22 17.77 -5.10
C LEU A 22 -5.02 16.34 -5.60
N ILE A 23 -4.10 16.10 -6.54
CA ILE A 23 -3.76 14.75 -7.00
C ILE A 23 -3.20 13.90 -5.85
N TYR A 24 -2.26 14.46 -5.08
CA TYR A 24 -1.68 13.76 -3.94
C TYR A 24 -2.75 13.42 -2.89
N TRP A 25 -3.61 14.37 -2.56
CA TRP A 25 -4.73 14.15 -1.65
C TRP A 25 -5.67 13.05 -2.14
N TYR A 26 -6.03 13.07 -3.42
CA TYR A 26 -6.85 12.03 -4.03
C TYR A 26 -6.17 10.65 -3.93
N TYR A 27 -4.89 10.55 -4.26
CA TYR A 27 -4.12 9.32 -4.13
C TYR A 27 -4.12 8.78 -2.69
N VAL A 28 -3.86 9.63 -1.71
CA VAL A 28 -3.73 9.25 -0.29
C VAL A 28 -5.03 8.70 0.30
N ILE A 29 -6.18 9.22 -0.14
CA ILE A 29 -7.51 8.78 0.33
C ILE A 29 -8.02 7.58 -0.48
N SER A 30 -7.65 7.51 -1.76
CA SER A 30 -8.05 6.43 -2.66
C SER A 30 -7.54 5.06 -2.21
N ASP A 31 -8.22 4.02 -2.68
CA ASP A 31 -7.81 2.63 -2.42
C ASP A 31 -6.56 2.22 -3.23
N LEU A 32 -6.10 3.07 -4.16
CA LEU A 32 -4.83 2.87 -4.91
C LEU A 32 -3.62 2.80 -3.98
N ARG A 33 -3.69 3.50 -2.84
CA ARG A 33 -2.61 3.44 -1.84
C ARG A 33 -2.51 2.06 -1.17
N GLY A 34 -3.60 1.30 -1.11
CA GLY A 34 -3.61 -0.04 -0.51
C GLY A 34 -2.64 -1.00 -1.20
N GLN A 35 -2.52 -0.94 -2.53
CA GLN A 35 -1.55 -1.73 -3.29
C GLN A 35 -0.11 -1.40 -2.87
N SER A 36 0.24 -0.11 -2.85
CA SER A 36 1.61 0.32 -2.50
C SER A 36 1.97 -0.04 -1.06
N GLU A 37 1.04 0.09 -0.13
CA GLU A 37 1.25 -0.27 1.28
C GLU A 37 1.37 -1.79 1.48
N LEU A 38 0.57 -2.58 0.75
CA LEU A 38 0.70 -4.04 0.71
C LEU A 38 2.10 -4.43 0.24
N GLU A 39 2.52 -3.94 -0.92
CA GLU A 39 3.82 -4.29 -1.49
C GLU A 39 4.95 -3.90 -0.55
N SER A 40 4.89 -2.69 0.01
CA SER A 40 5.87 -2.22 1.00
C SER A 40 5.97 -3.15 2.21
N GLN A 41 4.83 -3.50 2.82
CA GLN A 41 4.80 -4.33 4.04
C GLN A 41 5.27 -5.76 3.78
N ILE A 42 4.80 -6.40 2.70
CA ILE A 42 5.23 -7.76 2.36
C ILE A 42 6.73 -7.79 1.98
N ASN A 43 7.19 -6.83 1.17
CA ASN A 43 8.60 -6.74 0.79
C ASN A 43 9.51 -6.51 2.00
N HIS A 44 9.06 -5.69 2.96
CA HIS A 44 9.77 -5.46 4.21
C HIS A 44 9.82 -6.71 5.08
N LEU A 45 8.69 -7.42 5.20
CA LEU A 45 8.58 -8.66 5.95
C LEU A 45 9.51 -9.75 5.40
N VAL A 46 9.55 -9.90 4.07
CA VAL A 46 10.45 -10.84 3.39
C VAL A 46 11.92 -10.46 3.59
N ALA A 47 12.24 -9.16 3.57
CA ALA A 47 13.60 -8.68 3.74
C ALA A 47 14.13 -8.87 5.17
N ILE A 48 13.30 -8.57 6.18
CA ILE A 48 13.71 -8.64 7.60
C ILE A 48 13.57 -10.04 8.18
N LYS A 49 12.68 -10.88 7.64
CA LYS A 49 12.38 -12.21 8.18
C LYS A 49 11.92 -12.19 9.64
N ASP A 50 11.09 -11.20 9.99
CA ASP A 50 10.46 -11.16 11.31
C ASP A 50 9.50 -12.35 11.47
N GLN A 51 9.97 -13.40 12.15
CA GLN A 51 9.21 -14.64 12.34
C GLN A 51 7.93 -14.42 13.13
N THR A 52 7.93 -13.51 14.10
CA THR A 52 6.74 -13.22 14.92
C THR A 52 5.67 -12.59 14.05
N GLU A 53 6.03 -11.61 13.22
CA GLU A 53 5.09 -10.95 12.32
C GLU A 53 4.61 -11.89 11.20
N ILE A 54 5.50 -12.72 10.64
CA ILE A 54 5.13 -13.74 9.64
C ILE A 54 4.09 -14.71 10.21
N LEU A 55 4.32 -15.24 11.41
CA LEU A 55 3.37 -16.14 12.08
C LEU A 55 2.06 -15.44 12.44
N ARG A 56 2.11 -14.14 12.75
CA ARG A 56 0.91 -13.34 13.07
C ARG A 56 -0.01 -13.17 11.87
N ILE A 57 0.55 -12.95 10.68
CA ILE A 57 -0.25 -12.66 9.46
C ILE A 57 -0.49 -13.88 8.58
N ALA A 58 0.32 -14.93 8.68
CA ALA A 58 0.11 -16.13 7.88
C ALA A 58 -1.16 -16.86 8.33
N GLN A 59 -1.98 -17.30 7.38
CA GLN A 59 -3.18 -18.08 7.67
C GLN A 59 -2.86 -19.48 8.24
N ASP A 60 -1.73 -20.05 7.85
CA ASP A 60 -1.30 -21.39 8.24
C ASP A 60 0.23 -21.51 8.21
N SER A 61 0.75 -22.63 8.73
CA SER A 61 2.18 -22.93 8.74
C SER A 61 2.77 -23.00 7.33
N LYS A 62 2.02 -23.51 6.35
CA LYS A 62 2.45 -23.59 4.95
C LYS A 62 2.75 -22.20 4.37
N THR A 63 1.90 -21.21 4.67
CA THR A 63 2.07 -19.83 4.24
C THR A 63 3.27 -19.19 4.97
N ALA A 64 3.41 -19.43 6.28
CA ALA A 64 4.54 -18.93 7.05
C ALA A 64 5.88 -19.49 6.55
N ASP A 65 5.95 -20.81 6.34
CA ASP A 65 7.13 -21.51 5.84
C ASP A 65 7.52 -21.02 4.44
N PHE A 66 6.53 -20.84 3.56
CA PHE A 66 6.75 -20.26 2.25
C PHE A 66 7.41 -18.88 2.35
N ILE A 67 6.85 -17.96 3.13
CA ILE A 67 7.40 -16.60 3.29
C ILE A 67 8.80 -16.65 3.91
N ASN A 68 9.02 -17.51 4.90
CA ASN A 68 10.31 -17.69 5.57
C ASN A 68 11.41 -18.20 4.62
N GLN A 69 11.07 -19.09 3.69
CA GLN A 69 12.03 -19.68 2.75
C GLN A 69 12.41 -18.76 1.57
N LEU A 70 11.71 -17.65 1.37
CA LEU A 70 12.01 -16.74 0.26
C LEU A 70 13.39 -16.07 0.39
N PRO A 71 14.08 -15.79 -0.72
CA PRO A 71 15.21 -14.86 -0.71
C PRO A 71 14.82 -13.47 -0.17
N PRO A 72 15.64 -12.80 0.68
CA PRO A 72 15.32 -11.49 1.26
C PRO A 72 15.10 -10.36 0.25
N ASP A 73 15.60 -10.51 -0.96
CA ASP A 73 15.46 -9.58 -2.08
C ASP A 73 14.19 -9.83 -2.91
N THR A 74 13.44 -10.91 -2.63
CA THR A 74 12.17 -11.20 -3.32
C THR A 74 11.19 -10.04 -3.13
N LYS A 75 10.56 -9.63 -4.24
CA LYS A 75 9.54 -8.56 -4.26
C LYS A 75 8.19 -9.09 -4.71
N CYS A 76 7.13 -8.44 -4.23
CA CYS A 76 5.80 -8.58 -4.80
C CYS A 76 5.80 -8.19 -6.28
N GLU A 77 5.03 -8.93 -7.06
CA GLU A 77 4.85 -8.73 -8.49
C GLU A 77 3.36 -8.80 -8.83
N LYS A 78 2.92 -8.01 -9.82
CA LYS A 78 1.55 -8.08 -10.38
C LYS A 78 0.46 -8.04 -9.31
N THR A 79 0.61 -7.16 -8.32
CA THR A 79 -0.46 -6.89 -7.34
C THR A 79 -1.67 -6.33 -8.06
N THR A 80 -2.84 -6.90 -7.78
CA THR A 80 -4.11 -6.42 -8.32
C THR A 80 -4.58 -5.18 -7.56
N ASP A 81 -5.51 -4.43 -8.14
CA ASP A 81 -6.36 -3.54 -7.36
C ASP A 81 -7.17 -4.33 -6.32
N ALA A 82 -7.78 -3.62 -5.37
CA ALA A 82 -8.69 -4.22 -4.41
C ALA A 82 -9.80 -4.99 -5.14
N GLN A 83 -9.88 -6.30 -4.90
CA GLN A 83 -10.86 -7.20 -5.50
C GLN A 83 -12.21 -7.17 -4.77
N GLY A 84 -12.31 -6.38 -3.70
CA GLY A 84 -13.51 -6.18 -2.91
C GLY A 84 -13.19 -5.80 -1.47
N LYS A 85 -14.25 -5.47 -0.74
CA LYS A 85 -14.23 -5.24 0.70
C LYS A 85 -15.06 -6.34 1.36
N LEU A 86 -14.51 -7.01 2.36
CA LEU A 86 -15.17 -8.03 3.15
C LEU A 86 -16.11 -7.42 4.20
N GLU A 87 -16.97 -8.26 4.79
CA GLU A 87 -17.93 -7.86 5.83
C GLU A 87 -17.23 -7.30 7.09
N ASP A 88 -16.04 -7.79 7.41
CA ASP A 88 -15.20 -7.31 8.50
C ASP A 88 -14.50 -5.97 8.21
N GLY A 89 -14.72 -5.41 7.02
CA GLY A 89 -14.17 -4.14 6.58
C GLY A 89 -12.78 -4.21 5.95
N SER A 90 -12.17 -5.40 5.89
CA SER A 90 -10.88 -5.61 5.24
C SER A 90 -10.99 -5.61 3.72
N TYR A 91 -9.92 -5.20 3.05
CA TYR A 91 -9.80 -5.16 1.60
C TYR A 91 -9.00 -6.36 1.12
N TYR A 92 -9.48 -6.99 0.06
CA TYR A 92 -8.92 -8.20 -0.49
C TYR A 92 -8.07 -7.91 -1.74
N TYR A 93 -6.83 -8.41 -1.77
CA TYR A 93 -5.89 -8.24 -2.88
C TYR A 93 -5.27 -9.57 -3.28
N SER A 94 -4.81 -9.68 -4.53
CA SER A 94 -3.95 -10.76 -4.99
C SER A 94 -2.62 -10.20 -5.46
N THR A 95 -1.52 -10.84 -5.08
CA THR A 95 -0.17 -10.54 -5.57
C THR A 95 0.54 -11.83 -5.92
N LEU A 96 1.55 -11.75 -6.79
CA LEU A 96 2.54 -12.80 -6.95
C LEU A 96 3.76 -12.49 -6.07
N LEU A 97 4.35 -13.52 -5.50
CA LEU A 97 5.61 -13.45 -4.78
C LEU A 97 6.41 -14.69 -5.17
N ASN A 98 7.56 -14.50 -5.81
CA ASN A 98 8.36 -15.60 -6.37
C ASN A 98 7.52 -16.59 -7.22
N ASN A 99 6.75 -16.05 -8.19
CA ASN A 99 5.83 -16.80 -9.05
C ASN A 99 4.73 -17.61 -8.32
N ARG A 100 4.51 -17.39 -7.02
CA ARG A 100 3.41 -18.00 -6.27
C ARG A 100 2.32 -16.97 -5.98
N PRO A 101 1.04 -17.28 -6.25
CA PRO A 101 -0.06 -16.38 -5.92
C PRO A 101 -0.30 -16.34 -4.41
N LEU A 102 -0.37 -15.13 -3.89
CA LEU A 102 -0.79 -14.83 -2.53
C LEU A 102 -2.10 -14.05 -2.56
N SER A 103 -2.96 -14.39 -1.62
CA SER A 103 -4.11 -13.60 -1.23
C SER A 103 -3.77 -12.81 0.02
N VAL A 104 -3.90 -11.49 -0.03
CA VAL A 104 -3.51 -10.59 1.05
C VAL A 104 -4.70 -9.74 1.45
N TYR A 105 -4.90 -9.61 2.75
CA TYR A 105 -6.01 -8.86 3.34
C TYR A 105 -5.44 -7.67 4.10
N LEU A 106 -5.95 -6.48 3.78
CA LEU A 106 -5.53 -5.24 4.41
C LEU A 106 -6.69 -4.62 5.19
N GLU A 107 -6.38 -4.12 6.37
CA GLU A 107 -7.29 -3.27 7.13
C GLU A 107 -6.96 -1.79 6.86
N LYS A 108 -8.01 -0.99 6.57
CA LYS A 108 -7.92 0.47 6.42
C LYS A 108 -8.45 1.10 7.70
N THR A 109 -7.56 1.57 8.57
CA THR A 109 -7.93 2.22 9.83
C THR A 109 -7.81 3.75 9.72
N PRO A 110 -8.74 4.52 10.29
CA PRO A 110 -8.59 5.96 10.40
C PRO A 110 -7.32 6.31 11.19
N SER A 111 -6.66 7.40 10.82
CA SER A 111 -5.42 7.83 11.50
C SER A 111 -5.72 8.44 12.87
N GLY A 112 -6.94 8.97 13.05
CA GLY A 112 -7.40 9.64 14.26
C GLY A 112 -6.82 11.04 14.45
N SER A 113 -6.01 11.55 13.51
CA SER A 113 -5.44 12.91 13.57
C SER A 113 -6.32 13.91 12.81
N GLY A 114 -7.01 14.77 13.57
CA GLY A 114 -8.09 15.65 13.10
C GLY A 114 -7.74 16.79 12.13
N ILE A 115 -6.54 16.77 11.51
CA ILE A 115 -6.14 17.79 10.51
C ILE A 115 -5.93 17.16 9.13
N LEU A 116 -5.43 15.92 9.08
CA LEU A 116 -5.19 15.15 7.86
C LEU A 116 -5.48 13.69 8.19
N ASP A 117 -6.74 13.26 8.06
CA ASP A 117 -7.14 11.88 8.33
C ASP A 117 -6.67 10.95 7.20
N ILE A 118 -5.36 10.71 7.20
CA ILE A 118 -4.68 9.85 6.25
C ILE A 118 -4.85 8.40 6.72
N PRO A 119 -5.62 7.56 6.02
CA PRO A 119 -5.87 6.21 6.47
C PRO A 119 -4.57 5.42 6.58
N LYS A 120 -4.46 4.60 7.63
CA LYS A 120 -3.39 3.64 7.81
C LYS A 120 -3.85 2.31 7.24
N TRP A 121 -2.99 1.73 6.41
CA TRP A 121 -3.20 0.42 5.81
C TRP A 121 -2.31 -0.60 6.51
N LYS A 122 -2.86 -1.73 6.92
CA LYS A 122 -2.09 -2.79 7.60
C LYS A 122 -2.43 -4.15 7.03
N VAL A 123 -1.40 -4.94 6.71
CA VAL A 123 -1.59 -6.35 6.37
C VAL A 123 -2.00 -7.11 7.62
N ILE A 124 -3.18 -7.71 7.58
CA ILE A 124 -3.73 -8.48 8.69
C ILE A 124 -3.69 -9.99 8.42
N LYS A 125 -3.70 -10.41 7.16
CA LYS A 125 -3.71 -11.81 6.78
C LYS A 125 -3.11 -12.05 5.40
N VAL A 126 -2.35 -13.13 5.27
CA VAL A 126 -1.75 -13.63 4.02
C VAL A 126 -2.09 -15.10 3.86
N VAL A 127 -2.47 -15.50 2.66
CA VAL A 127 -2.82 -16.89 2.30
C VAL A 127 -2.06 -17.27 1.04
N LEU A 128 -1.27 -18.33 1.12
CA LEU A 128 -0.71 -18.98 -0.07
C LEU A 128 -1.80 -19.75 -0.82
N ARG A 129 -1.99 -19.42 -2.10
CA ARG A 129 -2.93 -20.13 -2.98
C ARG A 129 -2.31 -21.38 -3.59
#